data_AF-A0A3C0GEG1-F1
#
_entry.id   AF-A0A3C0GEG1-F1
#
_cell.length_a   1.000
_cell.length_b   1.000
_cell.length_c   1.000
_cell.angle_alpha   90.00
_cell.angle_beta   90.00
_cell.angle_gamma   90.00
#
_symmetry.space_group_name_H-M   'P 1'
#
loop_
_entity.id
_entity.type
_entity.pdbx_description
1 polymer ?
#
loop_
_entity_poly.entity_id
_entity_poly.type
_entity_poly.pdbx_seq_one_letter_code
_entity_poly.pdbx_strand_id
1 'polypeptide(L)'
;TIENGSPLMAKITGMGCTATAMVGACLGVEENTHLAAVTAMAIMGVAGDMANDKSAGPGSFQMNFYDSLYELSPEVLAVKVKTNA
;
A
#
# COMPACT_ATOMS: atom_id res chain seq x y z
N THR A 1 11.77 5.46 6.35
CA THR A 1 10.98 4.22 6.09
C THR A 1 9.50 4.58 5.97
N ILE A 2 8.66 3.72 5.36
CA ILE A 2 7.19 3.94 5.30
C ILE A 2 6.55 3.40 6.58
N GLU A 3 5.72 4.20 7.23
CA GLU A 3 5.05 3.87 8.50
C GLU A 3 3.54 3.63 8.36
N ASN A 4 2.98 3.77 7.15
CA ASN A 4 1.59 3.42 6.88
C ASN A 4 1.39 1.90 6.83
N GLY A 5 0.13 1.48 7.02
CA GLY A 5 -0.33 0.11 6.83
C GLY A 5 -1.24 -0.36 7.97
N SER A 6 -1.61 -1.64 7.93
CA SER A 6 -2.44 -2.24 8.98
C SER A 6 -1.87 -3.57 9.44
N PRO A 7 -1.95 -3.89 10.74
CA PRO A 7 -1.68 -5.24 11.26
C PRO A 7 -2.49 -6.33 10.55
N LEU A 8 -3.66 -6.01 9.98
CA LEU A 8 -4.50 -6.95 9.23
C LEU A 8 -3.85 -7.40 7.91
N MET A 9 -2.95 -6.62 7.33
CA MET A 9 -2.24 -6.98 6.10
C MET A 9 -1.44 -8.29 6.29
N ALA A 10 -0.85 -8.50 7.46
CA ALA A 10 -0.10 -9.73 7.78
C ALA A 10 -1.00 -10.97 8.00
N LYS A 11 -2.33 -10.80 7.99
CA LYS A 11 -3.32 -11.87 8.18
C LYS A 11 -3.99 -12.31 6.89
N ILE A 12 -3.64 -11.69 5.75
CA ILE A 12 -4.21 -11.99 4.45
C ILE A 12 -3.15 -12.69 3.60
N THR A 13 -3.50 -13.88 3.11
CA THR A 13 -2.60 -14.63 2.23
C THR A 13 -2.33 -13.85 0.94
N GLY A 14 -1.09 -13.89 0.47
CA GLY A 14 -0.70 -13.20 -0.77
C GLY A 14 -0.35 -11.72 -0.62
N MET A 15 -0.55 -11.07 0.53
CA MET A 15 -0.21 -9.64 0.69
C MET A 15 1.28 -9.34 0.41
N GLY A 16 2.18 -10.23 0.81
CA GLY A 16 3.60 -10.12 0.46
C GLY A 16 3.87 -10.28 -1.04
N CYS A 17 3.15 -11.19 -1.72
CA CYS A 17 3.25 -11.35 -3.16
C CYS A 17 2.75 -10.11 -3.90
N THR A 18 1.64 -9.52 -3.44
CA THR A 18 1.12 -8.25 -3.96
C THR A 18 2.13 -7.12 -3.76
N ALA A 19 2.78 -7.04 -2.60
CA ALA A 19 3.83 -6.05 -2.34
C ALA A 19 4.98 -6.16 -3.36
N THR A 20 5.48 -7.38 -3.62
CA THR A 20 6.51 -7.61 -4.64
C THR A 20 6.04 -7.25 -6.05
N ALA A 21 4.79 -7.58 -6.41
CA ALA A 21 4.21 -7.22 -7.70
C ALA A 21 4.11 -5.70 -7.87
N MET A 22 3.72 -4.97 -6.82
CA MET A 22 3.67 -3.51 -6.81
C MET A 22 5.06 -2.88 -7.01
N VAL A 23 6.09 -3.42 -6.35
CA VAL A 23 7.49 -2.99 -6.58
C VAL A 23 7.87 -3.19 -8.05
N GLY A 24 7.53 -4.35 -8.62
CA GLY A 24 7.77 -4.64 -10.05
C GLY A 24 7.05 -3.66 -10.98
N ALA A 25 5.81 -3.29 -10.67
CA ALA A 25 5.06 -2.29 -11.44
C ALA A 25 5.73 -0.90 -11.40
N CYS A 26 6.17 -0.45 -10.22
CA CYS A 26 6.89 0.81 -10.08
C CYS A 26 8.26 0.79 -10.80
N LEU A 27 8.98 -0.33 -10.74
CA LEU A 27 10.23 -0.51 -11.48
C LEU A 27 10.03 -0.46 -13.01
N GLY A 28 8.82 -0.73 -13.51
CA GLY A 28 8.49 -0.60 -14.92
C GLY A 28 8.47 0.85 -15.43
N VAL A 29 8.44 1.84 -14.52
CA VAL A 29 8.33 3.27 -14.86
C VAL A 29 9.38 4.16 -14.17
N GLU A 30 10.15 3.64 -13.23
CA GLU A 30 11.18 4.36 -12.47
C GLU A 30 12.49 3.56 -12.41
N GLU A 31 13.60 4.18 -12.84
CA GLU A 31 14.92 3.54 -12.91
C GLU A 31 15.61 3.46 -11.54
N ASN A 32 15.35 4.42 -10.65
CA ASN A 32 15.87 4.40 -9.30
C ASN A 32 15.13 3.33 -8.48
N THR A 33 15.78 2.18 -8.32
CA THR A 33 15.22 1.00 -7.65
C THR A 33 14.77 1.28 -6.23
N HIS A 34 15.49 2.13 -5.49
CA HIS A 34 15.10 2.53 -4.14
C HIS A 34 13.83 3.38 -4.17
N LEU A 35 13.75 4.37 -5.06
CA LEU A 35 12.56 5.22 -5.20
C LEU A 35 11.33 4.40 -5.65
N ALA A 36 11.51 3.49 -6.60
CA ALA A 36 10.44 2.59 -7.06
C ALA A 36 9.91 1.72 -5.90
N ALA A 37 10.80 1.11 -5.12
CA ALA A 37 10.42 0.29 -3.98
C ALA A 37 9.72 1.11 -2.88
N VAL A 38 10.24 2.30 -2.55
CA VAL A 38 9.63 3.20 -1.55
C VAL A 38 8.25 3.65 -2.01
N THR A 39 8.09 3.99 -3.29
CA THR A 39 6.80 4.42 -3.86
C THR A 39 5.78 3.29 -3.82
N ALA A 40 6.17 2.07 -4.19
CA ALA A 40 5.31 0.89 -4.08
C ALA A 40 4.87 0.64 -2.63
N MET A 41 5.80 0.74 -1.66
CA MET A 41 5.46 0.58 -0.25
C MET A 41 4.59 1.73 0.29
N ALA A 42 4.77 2.95 -0.20
CA ALA A 42 3.91 4.09 0.12
C ALA A 42 2.47 3.86 -0.35
N ILE A 43 2.29 3.39 -1.59
CA ILE A 43 0.98 3.03 -2.16
C ILE A 43 0.33 1.92 -1.33
N MET A 44 1.05 0.82 -1.10
CA MET A 44 0.58 -0.31 -0.29
C MET A 44 0.20 0.12 1.13
N GLY A 45 1.03 0.96 1.75
CA GLY A 45 0.82 1.42 3.11
C GLY A 45 -0.39 2.34 3.23
N VAL A 46 -0.51 3.36 2.37
CA VAL A 46 -1.64 4.30 2.39
C VAL A 46 -2.96 3.60 2.06
N ALA A 47 -2.97 2.71 1.08
CA ALA A 47 -4.14 1.87 0.81
C ALA A 47 -4.48 0.97 2.00
N GLY A 48 -3.46 0.47 2.72
CA GLY A 48 -3.63 -0.29 3.96
C GLY A 48 -4.26 0.52 5.09
N ASP A 49 -3.85 1.77 5.29
CA ASP A 49 -4.46 2.70 6.26
C ASP A 49 -5.93 2.94 5.90
N MET A 50 -6.21 3.29 4.64
CA MET A 50 -7.56 3.56 4.15
C MET A 50 -8.49 2.35 4.28
N ALA A 51 -7.98 1.15 4.01
CA ALA A 51 -8.72 -0.08 4.17
C ALA A 51 -8.99 -0.38 5.64
N ASN A 52 -8.02 -0.13 6.52
CA ASN A 52 -8.14 -0.38 7.96
C ASN A 52 -9.34 0.34 8.56
N ASP A 53 -9.52 1.62 8.21
CA ASP A 53 -10.60 2.47 8.72
C ASP A 53 -12.00 1.95 8.36
N LYS A 54 -12.11 1.17 7.29
CA LYS A 54 -13.37 0.62 6.77
C LYS A 54 -13.61 -0.85 7.16
N SER A 55 -12.64 -1.52 7.81
CA SER A 55 -12.60 -2.98 7.89
C SER A 55 -12.88 -3.54 9.28
N ALA A 56 -13.74 -4.57 9.33
CA ALA A 56 -14.06 -5.30 10.56
C ALA A 56 -13.16 -6.53 10.81
N GLY A 57 -12.39 -6.97 9.81
CA GLY A 57 -11.52 -8.14 9.89
C GLY A 57 -10.75 -8.38 8.58
N PRO A 58 -9.94 -9.45 8.48
CA PRO A 58 -9.05 -9.66 7.34
C PRO A 58 -9.77 -9.88 6.01
N GLY A 59 -10.93 -10.54 6.00
CA GLY A 59 -11.70 -10.74 4.77
C GLY A 59 -12.28 -9.44 4.20
N SER A 60 -12.90 -8.61 5.04
CA SER A 60 -13.38 -7.28 4.63
C SER A 60 -12.23 -6.33 4.32
N PHE A 61 -11.11 -6.45 5.04
CA PHE A 61 -9.90 -5.69 4.74
C PHE A 61 -9.37 -5.98 3.35
N GLN A 62 -9.31 -7.24 2.92
CA GLN A 62 -8.82 -7.57 1.57
C GLN A 62 -9.65 -6.87 0.48
N MET A 63 -10.97 -6.89 0.60
CA MET A 63 -11.87 -6.20 -0.33
C MET A 63 -11.68 -4.68 -0.28
N ASN A 64 -11.72 -4.10 0.92
CA ASN A 64 -11.55 -2.67 1.12
C ASN A 64 -10.14 -2.18 0.70
N PHE A 65 -9.13 -3.05 0.74
CA PHE A 65 -7.78 -2.75 0.26
C PHE A 65 -7.74 -2.59 -1.25
N TYR A 66 -8.42 -3.46 -2.00
CA TYR A 66 -8.56 -3.32 -3.44
C TYR A 66 -9.32 -2.03 -3.81
N ASP A 67 -10.41 -1.75 -3.10
CA ASP A 67 -11.17 -0.52 -3.31
C ASP A 67 -10.33 0.72 -2.96
N SER A 68 -9.53 0.65 -1.89
CA SER A 68 -8.64 1.75 -1.49
C SER A 68 -7.51 1.98 -2.50
N LEU A 69 -6.99 0.93 -3.14
CA LEU A 69 -6.04 1.07 -4.24
C LEU A 69 -6.69 1.74 -5.46
N TYR A 70 -7.94 1.41 -5.76
CA TYR A 70 -8.70 2.02 -6.87
C TYR A 70 -9.00 3.50 -6.61
N GLU A 71 -9.35 3.86 -5.38
CA GLU A 71 -9.62 5.24 -4.95
C GLU A 71 -8.36 6.10 -4.81
N LEU A 72 -7.17 5.48 -4.74
CA LEU A 72 -5.92 6.19 -4.47
C LEU A 72 -5.57 7.14 -5.62
N SER A 73 -5.32 8.40 -5.28
CA SER A 73 -4.84 9.41 -6.22
C SER A 73 -3.48 9.97 -5.78
N PRO A 74 -2.72 10.62 -6.67
CA PRO A 74 -1.46 11.28 -6.33
C PRO A 74 -1.62 12.30 -5.18
N GLU A 75 -2.73 13.03 -5.14
CA GLU A 75 -3.03 14.01 -4.09
C GLU A 75 -3.28 13.33 -2.75
N VAL A 76 -4.04 12.22 -2.75
CA VAL A 76 -4.28 11.43 -1.54
C VAL A 76 -2.98 10.85 -1.01
N LEU A 77 -2.14 10.31 -1.91
CA LEU A 77 -0.85 9.73 -1.55
C LEU A 77 0.09 10.77 -0.94
N ALA A 78 0.20 11.94 -1.56
CA ALA A 78 1.05 13.04 -1.08
C ALA A 78 0.65 13.54 0.32
N VAL A 79 -0.64 13.49 0.66
CA VAL A 79 -1.17 13.93 1.97
C VAL A 79 -1.08 12.83 3.03
N LYS A 80 -1.33 11.57 2.66
CA LYS A 80 -1.48 10.47 3.63
C LYS A 80 -0.20 9.70 3.91
N VAL A 81 0.84 9.83 3.07
CA VAL A 81 2.08 9.08 3.30
C VAL A 81 2.76 9.53 4.60
N LYS A 82 3.16 8.56 5.42
CA LYS A 82 3.86 8.75 6.69
C LYS A 82 5.25 8.15 6.51
N THR A 83 6.27 9.01 6.54
CA THR A 83 7.66 8.61 6.40
C THR A 83 8.44 8.94 7.67
N ASN A 84 9.20 7.97 8.18
CA ASN A 84 10.23 8.24 9.18
C ASN A 84 11.49 8.71 8.45
N ALA A 85 11.99 9.90 8.80
CA ALA A 85 13.21 10.51 8.27
C ALA A 85 14.42 10.13 9.13
#